data_AF-A0A8J1V017-F1
#
_entry.id   AF-A0A8J1V017-F1
#
_cell.length_a   1.000
_cell.length_b   1.000
_cell.length_c   1.000
_cell.angle_alpha   90.00
_cell.angle_beta   90.00
_cell.angle_gamma   90.00
#
_symmetry.space_group_name_H-M   'P 1'
#
loop_
_entity.id
_entity.type
_entity.pdbx_description
1 polymer ?
#
loop_
_entity_poly.entity_id
_entity_poly.type
_entity_poly.pdbx_seq_one_letter_code
_entity_poly.pdbx_strand_id
1 'polypeptide(L)'
;HMVISSKYINIGGIIQWAHMVTISKYINIGDIIQWAHMVISSKYINISGIIQWAHMVIISKYINIGDIIQWSHMVISSKYINKSGIIQWAHMVISLKYINISGIIQWAHIVI
;
A
#
# COMPACT_ATOMS: atom_id res chain seq x y z
N HIS A 1 5.09 -12.20 -13.14
CA HIS A 1 6.04 -11.56 -12.21
C HIS A 1 6.66 -10.37 -12.91
N MET A 2 6.55 -9.16 -12.36
CA MET A 2 7.08 -7.93 -12.97
C MET A 2 7.96 -7.18 -11.98
N VAL A 3 9.09 -6.67 -12.47
CA VAL A 3 10.01 -5.82 -11.69
C VAL A 3 10.20 -4.52 -12.46
N ILE A 4 9.93 -3.40 -11.80
CA ILE A 4 10.11 -2.06 -12.38
C ILE A 4 11.08 -1.27 -11.50
N SER A 5 12.12 -0.73 -12.12
CA SER A 5 13.09 0.14 -11.46
C SER A 5 13.31 1.41 -12.29
N SER A 6 13.00 2.55 -11.71
CA SER A 6 13.17 3.86 -12.33
C SER A 6 13.21 4.93 -11.24
N LYS A 7 13.78 6.11 -11.51
CA LYS A 7 13.74 7.24 -10.58
C LYS A 7 12.32 7.74 -10.30
N TYR A 8 11.43 7.62 -11.30
CA TYR A 8 10.01 7.99 -11.22
C TYR A 8 9.17 6.90 -11.86
N ILE A 9 8.11 6.48 -11.17
CA ILE A 9 7.16 5.49 -11.67
C ILE A 9 5.76 6.06 -11.51
N ASN A 10 5.01 6.06 -12.61
CA ASN A 10 3.59 6.41 -12.63
C ASN A 10 2.82 5.27 -13.31
N ILE A 11 1.89 4.66 -12.58
CA ILE A 11 1.04 3.58 -13.07
C ILE A 11 -0.40 4.06 -12.98
N GLY A 12 -1.07 4.25 -14.12
CA GLY A 12 -2.42 4.86 -14.16
C GLY A 12 -3.50 4.04 -13.47
N GLY A 13 -3.38 2.71 -13.47
CA GLY A 13 -4.31 1.80 -12.80
C GLY A 13 -3.90 0.35 -13.05
N ILE A 14 -4.31 -0.52 -12.14
CA ILE A 14 -3.95 -1.94 -12.17
C ILE A 14 -5.23 -2.77 -12.00
N ILE A 15 -5.60 -3.53 -13.03
CA ILE A 15 -6.78 -4.40 -12.96
C ILE A 15 -6.45 -5.71 -12.24
N GLN A 16 -5.44 -6.45 -12.70
CA GLN A 16 -5.11 -7.75 -12.09
C GLN A 16 -3.64 -8.12 -12.29
N TRP A 17 -2.93 -8.43 -11.20
CA TRP A 17 -1.55 -8.94 -11.26
C TRP A 17 -1.26 -10.00 -10.19
N ALA A 18 -0.41 -10.96 -10.53
CA ALA A 18 0.03 -11.97 -9.57
C ALA A 18 1.17 -11.46 -8.67
N HIS A 19 2.23 -10.88 -9.25
CA HIS A 19 3.42 -10.47 -8.49
C HIS A 19 4.08 -9.25 -9.09
N MET A 20 4.28 -8.21 -8.28
CA MET A 20 4.93 -6.96 -8.66
C MET A 20 5.98 -6.53 -7.63
N VAL A 21 7.16 -6.16 -8.11
CA VAL A 21 8.20 -5.48 -7.32
C VAL A 21 8.51 -4.14 -7.95
N THR A 22 8.48 -3.08 -7.15
CA THR A 22 8.70 -1.72 -7.63
C THR A 22 9.70 -1.00 -6.75
N ILE A 23 10.75 -0.45 -7.37
CA ILE A 23 11.81 0.29 -6.68
C ILE A 23 11.97 1.64 -7.36
N SER A 24 11.74 2.73 -6.62
CA SER A 24 11.85 4.07 -7.18
C SER A 24 12.01 5.13 -6.11
N LYS A 25 12.48 6.33 -6.46
CA LYS A 25 12.46 7.46 -5.51
C LYS A 25 11.05 8.01 -5.31
N TYR A 26 10.22 7.96 -6.35
CA TYR A 26 8.84 8.45 -6.34
C TYR A 26 7.92 7.49 -7.08
N ILE A 27 6.86 7.06 -6.41
CA ILE A 27 5.86 6.14 -6.96
C ILE A 27 4.49 6.78 -6.83
N ASN A 28 3.79 6.86 -7.96
CA ASN A 28 2.37 7.16 -8.01
C ASN A 28 1.65 5.99 -8.69
N ILE A 29 0.68 5.41 -8.00
CA ILE A 29 -0.17 4.36 -8.54
C ILE A 29 -1.60 4.86 -8.42
N GLY A 30 -2.35 4.78 -9.52
CA GLY A 30 -3.78 4.96 -9.51
C GLY A 30 -4.49 3.79 -8.83
N ASP A 31 -5.72 3.52 -9.25
CA ASP A 31 -6.53 2.51 -8.58
C ASP A 31 -6.06 1.10 -8.88
N ILE A 32 -6.03 0.27 -7.85
CA ILE A 32 -5.74 -1.16 -7.97
C ILE A 32 -7.00 -1.95 -7.64
N ILE A 33 -7.42 -2.79 -8.57
CA ILE A 33 -8.59 -3.66 -8.38
C ILE A 33 -8.16 -4.95 -7.68
N GLN A 34 -7.16 -5.67 -8.20
CA GLN A 34 -6.74 -6.94 -7.63
C GLN A 34 -5.24 -7.22 -7.80
N TRP A 35 -4.59 -7.67 -6.72
CA TRP A 35 -3.31 -8.38 -6.86
C TRP A 35 -3.14 -9.50 -5.82
N ALA A 36 -2.20 -10.42 -6.08
CA ALA A 36 -1.78 -11.41 -5.09
C ALA A 36 -0.61 -10.92 -4.23
N HIS A 37 0.52 -10.52 -4.81
CA HIS A 37 1.69 -10.05 -4.06
C HIS A 37 2.30 -8.77 -4.63
N MET A 38 2.50 -7.77 -3.77
CA MET A 38 3.19 -6.54 -4.10
C MET A 38 4.29 -6.19 -3.08
N VAL A 39 5.46 -5.80 -3.60
CA VAL A 39 6.55 -5.23 -2.81
C VAL A 39 6.94 -3.87 -3.40
N ILE A 40 6.84 -2.82 -2.58
CA ILE A 40 7.22 -1.46 -2.97
C ILE A 40 8.32 -0.93 -2.05
N SER A 41 9.39 -0.42 -2.64
CA SER A 41 10.41 0.38 -1.94
C SER A 41 10.54 1.76 -2.56
N SER A 42 10.31 2.81 -1.76
CA SER A 42 10.46 4.19 -2.24
C SER A 42 10.76 5.21 -1.15
N LYS A 43 11.06 6.45 -1.54
CA LYS A 43 11.07 7.57 -0.58
C LYS A 43 9.67 8.17 -0.41
N TYR A 44 8.88 8.18 -1.49
CA TYR A 44 7.54 8.76 -1.53
C TYR A 44 6.60 7.85 -2.32
N ILE A 45 5.48 7.49 -1.70
CA ILE A 45 4.45 6.64 -2.31
C ILE A 45 3.10 7.34 -2.22
N ASN A 46 2.40 7.38 -3.34
CA ASN A 46 0.99 7.73 -3.42
C ASN A 46 0.22 6.60 -4.11
N ILE A 47 -0.83 6.11 -3.47
CA ILE A 47 -1.76 5.12 -4.04
C ILE A 47 -3.18 5.68 -3.87
N SER A 48 -3.92 5.88 -4.96
CA SER A 48 -5.26 6.48 -4.88
C SER A 48 -6.29 5.57 -4.22
N GLY A 49 -6.26 4.29 -4.53
CA GLY A 49 -7.25 3.37 -4.01
C GLY A 49 -6.89 1.93 -4.29
N ILE A 50 -7.35 1.04 -3.42
CA ILE A 50 -7.12 -0.39 -3.58
C ILE A 50 -8.35 -1.19 -3.14
N ILE A 51 -8.85 -2.03 -4.03
CA ILE A 51 -10.05 -2.83 -3.79
C ILE A 51 -9.70 -4.13 -3.06
N GLN A 52 -8.79 -4.95 -3.61
CA GLN A 52 -8.50 -6.26 -3.04
C GLN A 52 -7.03 -6.67 -3.14
N TRP A 53 -6.49 -7.21 -2.05
CA TRP A 53 -5.22 -7.95 -2.09
C TRP A 53 -5.03 -9.08 -1.09
N ALA A 54 -4.06 -9.95 -1.41
CA ALA A 54 -3.52 -10.93 -0.47
C ALA A 54 -2.33 -10.37 0.34
N HIS A 55 -1.17 -10.11 -0.28
CA HIS A 55 0.04 -9.74 0.46
C HIS A 55 0.73 -8.46 -0.05
N MET A 56 0.92 -7.49 0.84
CA MET A 56 1.61 -6.23 0.53
C MET A 56 2.73 -5.94 1.53
N VAL A 57 3.89 -5.55 0.99
CA VAL A 57 5.01 -4.99 1.76
C VAL A 57 5.36 -3.62 1.21
N ILE A 58 5.31 -2.59 2.05
CA ILE A 58 5.70 -1.22 1.70
C ILE A 58 6.81 -0.74 2.64
N ILE A 59 7.90 -0.26 2.04
CA ILE A 59 8.98 0.44 2.74
C ILE A 59 9.09 1.84 2.14
N SER A 60 8.74 2.87 2.90
CA SER A 60 8.88 4.25 2.44
C SER A 60 9.05 5.27 3.55
N LYS A 61 9.68 6.41 3.27
CA LYS A 61 9.73 7.51 4.25
C LYS A 61 8.34 8.15 4.43
N TYR A 62 7.62 8.34 3.33
CA TYR A 62 6.29 8.96 3.31
C TYR A 62 5.33 8.12 2.47
N ILE A 63 4.15 7.87 3.01
CA ILE A 63 3.09 7.09 2.39
C ILE A 63 1.80 7.88 2.44
N ASN A 64 1.16 8.03 1.29
CA ASN A 64 -0.22 8.45 1.18
C ASN A 64 -1.02 7.34 0.48
N ILE A 65 -2.07 6.86 1.14
CA ILE A 65 -2.97 5.87 0.54
C ILE A 65 -4.38 6.43 0.69
N GLY A 66 -5.12 6.51 -0.42
CA GLY A 66 -6.56 6.79 -0.40
C GLY A 66 -7.32 5.55 0.05
N ASP A 67 -8.49 5.26 -0.49
CA ASP A 67 -9.38 4.25 0.13
C ASP A 67 -8.89 2.81 -0.05
N ILE A 68 -9.09 1.98 0.97
CA ILE A 68 -8.89 0.54 0.84
C ILE A 68 -10.12 -0.24 1.29
N ILE A 69 -10.56 -1.18 0.44
CA ILE A 69 -11.72 -2.01 0.69
C ILE A 69 -11.36 -3.29 1.45
N GLN A 70 -10.48 -4.15 0.93
CA GLN A 70 -10.18 -5.46 1.54
C GLN A 70 -8.73 -5.91 1.40
N TRP A 71 -8.21 -6.51 2.49
CA TRP A 71 -6.94 -7.25 2.44
C TRP A 71 -6.76 -8.37 3.46
N SER A 72 -5.82 -9.28 3.17
CA SER A 72 -5.42 -10.30 4.14
C SER A 72 -4.17 -9.92 4.96
N HIS A 73 -3.04 -9.58 4.34
CA HIS A 73 -1.81 -9.28 5.07
C HIS A 73 -1.07 -8.05 4.54
N MET A 74 -0.72 -7.12 5.44
CA MET A 74 0.06 -5.93 5.11
C MET A 74 1.18 -5.67 6.11
N VAL A 75 2.37 -5.37 5.57
CA VAL A 75 3.52 -4.89 6.35
C VAL A 75 3.89 -3.51 5.85
N ILE A 76 3.90 -2.51 6.74
CA ILE A 76 4.37 -1.17 6.42
C ILE A 76 5.50 -0.76 7.35
N SER A 77 6.61 -0.31 6.77
CA SER A 77 7.64 0.44 7.49
C SER A 77 7.73 1.85 6.91
N SER A 78 7.40 2.85 7.73
CA SER A 78 7.51 4.25 7.28
C SER A 78 7.69 5.26 8.40
N LYS A 79 8.13 6.48 8.07
CA LYS A 79 8.16 7.56 9.09
C LYS A 79 6.78 8.22 9.24
N TYR A 80 6.06 8.37 8.13
CA TYR A 80 4.80 9.10 8.06
C TYR A 80 3.82 8.38 7.15
N ILE A 81 2.60 8.15 7.67
CA ILE A 81 1.46 7.67 6.88
C ILE A 81 0.32 8.67 6.98
N ASN A 82 -0.22 9.04 5.82
CA ASN A 82 -1.55 9.65 5.71
C ASN A 82 -2.49 8.68 4.99
N LYS A 83 -3.70 8.54 5.52
CA LYS A 83 -4.63 7.49 5.11
C LYS A 83 -6.08 7.93 5.21
N SER A 84 -6.83 7.77 4.11
CA SER A 84 -8.30 7.81 4.12
C SER A 84 -8.88 6.41 4.00
N GLY A 85 -9.95 6.13 4.75
CA GLY A 85 -10.89 5.03 4.52
C GLY A 85 -10.31 3.62 4.59
N ILE A 86 -10.77 2.85 5.58
CA ILE A 86 -10.48 1.41 5.65
C ILE A 86 -11.76 0.64 6.01
N ILE A 87 -12.11 -0.32 5.15
CA ILE A 87 -13.36 -1.09 5.29
C ILE A 87 -13.13 -2.47 5.92
N GLN A 88 -12.03 -3.19 5.60
CA GLN A 88 -11.78 -4.50 6.19
C GLN A 88 -10.32 -4.99 6.02
N TRP A 89 -9.78 -5.65 7.06
CA TRP A 89 -8.44 -6.27 7.08
C TRP A 89 -8.38 -7.54 7.95
N ALA A 90 -7.46 -8.46 7.67
CA ALA A 90 -7.18 -9.61 8.54
C ALA A 90 -5.94 -9.42 9.45
N HIS A 91 -4.79 -9.03 8.89
CA HIS A 91 -3.55 -8.86 9.66
C HIS A 91 -2.71 -7.68 9.17
N MET A 92 -2.22 -6.86 10.12
CA MET A 92 -1.32 -5.76 9.83
C MET A 92 -0.14 -5.69 10.80
N VAL A 93 1.05 -5.47 10.25
CA VAL A 93 2.24 -5.08 11.01
C VAL A 93 2.68 -3.71 10.51
N ILE A 94 2.79 -2.76 11.42
CA ILE A 94 3.18 -1.40 11.10
C ILE A 94 4.38 -1.03 11.95
N SER A 95 5.34 -0.31 11.38
CA SER A 95 6.36 0.39 12.14
C SER A 95 6.40 1.83 11.66
N LEU A 96 6.00 2.76 12.52
CA LEU A 96 5.94 4.17 12.17
C LEU A 96 6.16 5.15 13.32
N LYS A 97 6.52 6.38 12.94
CA LYS A 97 6.66 7.49 13.89
C LYS A 97 5.39 8.33 13.99
N TYR A 98 4.68 8.52 12.87
CA TYR A 98 3.44 9.30 12.82
C TYR A 98 2.43 8.66 11.87
N ILE A 99 1.18 8.64 12.29
CA ILE A 99 0.05 8.16 11.51
C ILE A 99 -1.15 9.10 11.62
N ASN A 100 -1.78 9.38 10.48
CA ASN A 100 -3.09 9.99 10.40
C ASN A 100 -4.03 9.06 9.64
N ILE A 101 -5.13 8.64 10.27
CA ILE A 101 -6.16 7.79 9.67
C ILE A 101 -7.51 8.46 9.87
N SER A 102 -8.32 8.50 8.82
CA SER A 102 -9.73 8.88 8.87
C SER A 102 -10.61 7.76 8.32
N GLY A 103 -11.72 7.45 9.01
CA GLY A 103 -12.69 6.43 8.60
C GLY A 103 -12.16 4.99 8.74
N ILE A 104 -12.61 4.29 9.80
CA ILE A 104 -12.22 2.89 10.06
C ILE A 104 -13.46 2.07 10.35
N ILE A 105 -13.60 0.94 9.66
CA ILE A 105 -14.66 -0.04 9.93
C ILE A 105 -13.96 -1.39 10.15
N GLN A 106 -14.04 -1.87 11.39
CA GLN A 106 -13.72 -3.23 11.87
C GLN A 106 -12.26 -3.74 11.79
N TRP A 107 -11.74 -4.24 12.92
CA TRP A 107 -10.39 -4.83 13.04
C TRP A 107 -10.42 -6.33 13.35
N ALA A 108 -9.52 -7.08 12.71
CA ALA A 108 -9.17 -8.42 13.15
C ALA A 108 -7.89 -8.41 14.01
N HIS A 109 -6.77 -7.86 13.52
CA HIS A 109 -5.51 -7.81 14.27
C HIS A 109 -4.50 -6.75 13.76
N ILE A 110 -3.88 -5.99 14.68
CA ILE A 110 -2.79 -5.03 14.39
C ILE A 110 -1.61 -5.26 15.33
N VAL A 111 -0.40 -5.17 14.80
CA VAL A 111 0.84 -4.97 15.54
C VAL A 111 1.47 -3.64 15.11
N ILE A 112 1.86 -2.79 16.06
CA ILE A 112 2.48 -1.46 15.85
C ILE A 112 3.87 -1.44 16.51
#